data_AF-G9FBF3-F1
#
_entry.id   AF-G9FBF3-F1
#
_cell.length_a   1.000
_cell.length_b   1.000
_cell.length_c   1.000
_cell.angle_alpha   90.00
_cell.angle_beta   90.00
_cell.angle_gamma   90.00
#
_symmetry.space_group_name_H-M   'P 1'
#
loop_
_entity.id
_entity.type
_entity.pdbx_description
1 polymer ?
#
loop_
_entity_poly.entity_id
_entity_poly.type
_entity_poly.pdbx_seq_one_letter_code
_entity_poly.pdbx_strand_id
1 'polypeptide(L)' 'MIYIRNTDPGSNAGIPGLSLPAGIGPDGLPVGLELDGPAGSDRDLLAIGAALETVLPPIGRPSLRSPEGA' A
#
# COMPACT_ATOMS: atom_id res chain seq x y z
N MET A 1 19.56 -12.70 4.73
CA MET A 1 18.25 -12.97 4.11
C MET A 1 17.41 -11.72 4.32
N ILE A 2 16.92 -11.09 3.26
CA ILE A 2 16.05 -9.90 3.36
C ILE A 2 14.64 -10.43 3.65
N TYR A 3 14.06 -10.05 4.79
CA TYR A 3 12.73 -10.47 5.22
C TYR A 3 11.76 -9.29 5.11
N ILE A 4 10.80 -9.39 4.20
CA ILE A 4 9.71 -8.42 4.05
C ILE A 4 8.41 -9.06 4.56
N ARG A 5 8.23 -9.00 5.88
CA ARG A 5 7.18 -9.71 6.64
C ARG A 5 5.81 -9.81 5.97
N ASN A 6 5.35 -8.71 5.38
CA ASN A 6 3.98 -8.59 4.90
C ASN A 6 3.83 -8.98 3.42
N THR A 7 4.81 -8.67 2.58
CA THR A 7 4.70 -8.82 1.11
C THR A 7 5.47 -10.01 0.55
N ASP A 8 6.32 -10.65 1.35
CA ASP A 8 7.05 -11.87 0.95
C ASP A 8 6.11 -13.04 0.63
N PRO A 9 5.08 -13.34 1.46
CA PRO A 9 4.20 -14.48 1.18
C PRO A 9 3.43 -14.35 -0.14
N GLY A 10 2.84 -13.19 -0.42
CA GLY A 10 2.09 -12.93 -1.66
C GLY A 10 2.99 -13.00 -2.91
N SER A 11 4.20 -12.42 -2.84
CA SER A 11 5.18 -12.49 -3.93
C SER A 11 5.59 -13.93 -4.23
N ASN A 12 5.84 -14.73 -3.20
CA ASN A 12 6.23 -16.14 -3.35
C ASN A 12 5.08 -17.01 -3.86
N ALA A 13 3.83 -16.65 -3.55
CA ALA A 13 2.64 -17.33 -4.05
C ALA A 13 2.29 -16.97 -5.51
N GLY A 14 2.85 -15.87 -6.06
CA GLY A 14 2.57 -15.43 -7.43
C GLY A 14 1.13 -14.95 -7.63
N ILE A 15 0.52 -14.39 -6.58
CA ILE A 15 -0.86 -13.91 -6.56
C ILE A 15 -0.92 -12.38 -6.71
N PRO A 16 -2.04 -11.82 -7.21
CA PRO A 16 -2.18 -10.37 -7.34
C PRO A 16 -2.21 -9.69 -5.96
N GLY A 17 -1.43 -8.62 -5.81
CA GLY A 17 -1.38 -7.78 -4.62
C GLY A 17 -1.71 -6.33 -4.95
N LEU A 18 -2.30 -5.60 -4.00
CA LEU A 18 -2.66 -4.19 -4.12
C LEU A 18 -2.33 -3.44 -2.82
N SER A 19 -1.42 -2.47 -2.92
CA SER A 19 -1.10 -1.55 -1.83
C SER A 19 -1.89 -0.23 -1.95
N LEU A 20 -2.56 0.17 -0.88
CA LEU A 20 -3.33 1.42 -0.78
C LEU A 20 -2.82 2.30 0.37
N PRO A 21 -2.81 3.64 0.21
CA PRO A 21 -2.63 4.54 1.34
C PRO A 21 -3.74 4.39 2.38
N ALA A 22 -3.38 4.29 3.66
CA ALA A 22 -4.32 4.09 4.76
C ALA A 22 -4.14 5.12 5.89
N GLY A 23 -3.70 6.34 5.54
CA GLY A 23 -3.55 7.46 6.46
C GLY A 23 -2.17 7.60 7.08
N ILE A 24 -2.09 8.50 8.06
CA ILE A 24 -0.85 8.83 8.78
C ILE A 24 -0.90 8.17 10.16
N GLY A 25 0.16 7.44 10.48
CA GLY A 25 0.33 6.79 11.77
C GLY A 25 0.60 7.79 12.91
N PRO A 26 0.55 7.33 14.17
CA PRO A 26 0.81 8.18 15.34
C PRO A 26 2.22 8.80 15.37
N ASP A 27 3.16 8.22 14.62
CA ASP A 27 4.55 8.68 14.44
C ASP A 27 4.71 9.69 13.30
N GLY A 28 3.61 10.07 12.63
CA GLY A 28 3.63 11.00 11.51
C GLY A 28 4.05 10.36 10.19
N LEU A 29 4.19 9.04 10.11
CA LEU A 29 4.57 8.34 8.89
C LEU A 29 3.35 7.80 8.12
N PRO A 30 3.40 7.73 6.77
CA PRO A 30 2.34 7.10 5.99
C PRO A 30 2.22 5.61 6.31
N VAL A 31 0.99 5.14 6.48
CA VAL A 31 0.64 3.73 6.63
C VAL A 31 0.02 3.23 5.33
N GLY A 32 0.41 2.03 4.90
CA GLY A 32 -0.19 1.33 3.76
C GLY A 32 -1.04 0.14 4.21
N LEU A 33 -2.08 -0.16 3.44
CA LEU A 33 -2.88 -1.38 3.52
C LEU A 33 -2.55 -2.26 2.31
N GLU A 34 -2.20 -3.52 2.54
CA GLU A 34 -1.97 -4.52 1.49
C GLU A 34 -3.18 -5.46 1.37
N LEU A 35 -3.56 -5.77 0.14
CA LEU A 35 -4.60 -6.73 -0.19
C LEU A 35 -4.04 -7.76 -1.18
N ASP A 36 -4.05 -9.03 -0.80
CA ASP A 36 -3.74 -10.13 -1.71
C ASP A 36 -5.04 -10.79 -2.20
N GLY A 37 -5.17 -10.97 -3.51
CA GLY A 37 -6.31 -11.63 -4.15
C GLY A 37 -5.97 -13.02 -4.71
N PRO A 38 -6.95 -13.88 -5.02
CA PRO A 38 -6.72 -15.10 -5.77
C PRO A 38 -6.09 -14.86 -7.16
N ALA A 39 -5.40 -15.86 -7.71
CA ALA A 39 -4.84 -15.77 -9.06
C ALA A 39 -5.91 -15.45 -10.12
N GLY A 40 -5.66 -14.43 -10.94
CA GLY A 40 -6.56 -13.99 -12.02
C GLY A 40 -7.74 -13.13 -11.57
N SER A 41 -7.80 -12.70 -10.30
CA SER A 41 -8.88 -11.86 -9.76
C SER A 41 -8.55 -10.36 -9.75
N ASP A 42 -7.65 -9.88 -10.61
CA ASP A 42 -7.16 -8.50 -10.63
C ASP A 42 -8.30 -7.47 -10.70
N ARG A 43 -9.34 -7.76 -11.49
CA ARG A 43 -10.52 -6.90 -11.61
C ARG A 43 -11.28 -6.76 -10.30
N ASP A 44 -11.45 -7.85 -9.57
CA ASP A 44 -12.15 -7.85 -8.29
C ASP A 44 -11.30 -7.15 -7.23
N LEU A 45 -9.98 -7.39 -7.24
CA LEU A 45 -9.04 -6.73 -6.33
C LEU A 45 -9.03 -5.20 -6.54
N LEU A 46 -9.04 -4.74 -7.80
CA LEU A 46 -9.16 -3.32 -8.12
C LEU A 46 -10.52 -2.74 -7.75
N ALA A 47 -11.62 -3.48 -7.93
CA ALA A 47 -12.95 -3.04 -7.53
C ALA A 47 -13.04 -2.87 -6.00
N ILE A 48 -12.45 -3.79 -5.24
CA ILE A 48 -12.31 -3.69 -3.78
C ILE A 48 -11.46 -2.47 -3.41
N GLY A 49 -10.33 -2.27 -4.09
CA GLY A 49 -9.45 -1.13 -3.85
C GLY A 49 -10.15 0.21 -4.07
N ALA A 50 -10.88 0.35 -5.19
CA ALA A 50 -11.66 1.54 -5.49
C ALA A 50 -12.74 1.81 -4.43
N ALA A 51 -13.37 0.77 -3.89
CA ALA A 51 -14.32 0.92 -2.78
C ALA A 51 -13.62 1.38 -1.49
N LEU A 52 -12.45 0.83 -1.18
CA LEU A 52 -11.67 1.18 0.01
C LEU A 52 -11.14 2.60 -0.04
N GLU A 53 -10.72 3.11 -1.21
CA GLU A 53 -10.28 4.50 -1.35
C GLU A 53 -11.36 5.51 -0.92
N THR A 54 -12.64 5.15 -0.98
CA THR A 54 -13.74 6.03 -0.54
C THR A 54 -13.86 6.18 0.98
N VAL A 55 -13.25 5.27 1.74
CA VAL A 55 -13.33 5.23 3.22
C VAL A 55 -11.98 5.36 3.91
N LEU A 56 -10.87 5.13 3.20
CA LEU A 56 -9.52 5.24 3.75
C LEU A 56 -9.10 6.71 3.89
N PRO A 57 -8.40 7.06 4.98
CA PRO A 57 -7.91 8.42 5.19
C PRO A 57 -6.78 8.77 4.21
N PRO A 58 -6.73 10.03 3.70
CA PRO A 58 -5.67 10.46 2.79
C PRO A 58 -4.34 10.64 3.53
N ILE A 59 -3.23 10.42 2.82
CA ILE A 59 -1.86 10.61 3.35
C ILE A 59 -1.24 11.97 2.99
N GLY A 60 -1.95 12.79 2.20
CA GLY A 60 -1.43 14.07 1.72
C GLY A 60 -0.23 13.93 0.77
N ARG A 61 0.31 15.07 0.32
CA ARG A 61 1.56 15.09 -0.45
C ARG A 61 2.75 15.23 0.51
N PRO A 62 3.79 14.39 0.39
CA PRO A 62 5.02 14.59 1.15
C PRO A 62 5.63 15.97 0.87
N SER A 63 6.13 16.64 1.91
CA SER A 63 6.95 17.83 1.73
C SER A 63 8.30 17.40 1.17
N LEU A 64 8.54 17.67 -0.11
CA LEU A 64 9.87 17.52 -0.69
C LEU A 64 10.76 18.60 -0.06
N ARG A 65 11.81 18.21 0.65
CA ARG A 65 12.87 19.16 1.01
C ARG A 65 13.55 19.63 -0.27
N SER A 66 13.68 20.95 -0.45
CA SER A 66 14.54 21.51 -1.49
C SER A 66 15.97 20.99 -1.30
N PRO A 67 16.71 20.68 -2.38
CA PRO A 67 18.07 20.12 -2.28
C PRO A 67 19.14 21.10 -1.79
N GLU A 68 18.79 22.17 -1.06
CA GLU A 68 19.75 23.17 -0.58
C GLU A 68 20.04 22.94 0.90
N GLY A 69 21.07 22.13 1.17
CA GLY A 69 21.56 21.83 2.51
C GLY A 69 22.45 20.58 2.62
N ALA A 70 23.04 20.13 1.50
CA ALA A 70 24.08 19.10 1.47
C ALA A 70 25.44 19.73 1.16
#